data_AF-A0A957SPQ9-F1
#
_entry.id   AF-A0A957SPQ9-F1
#
_cell.length_a   1.000
_cell.length_b   1.000
_cell.length_c   1.000
_cell.angle_alpha   90.00
_cell.angle_beta   90.00
_cell.angle_gamma   90.00
#
_symmetry.space_group_name_H-M   'P 1'
#
loop_
_entity.id
_entity.type
_entity.pdbx_description
1 polymer ?
#
loop_
_entity_poly.entity_id
_entity_poly.type
_entity_poly.pdbx_seq_one_letter_code
_entity_poly.pdbx_strand_id
1 'polypeptide(L)'
;MHILRQREEAAFVQGIPMSETIADAISRLKKEGMSADDIRTILQDLFIVPVLTAHPTESKRRTILFMLDTISQLLQRLNSHELLSFERDEVIQQLRGYIVLLWQSDETRDRPPTVMDEVRNALYFFEATLLGLVPQIYDELDRALAQFYPDEEFEIPPFLRYGTWVGGDRDGNPYVTLDVTEEALREQKEVILTRYNIEVDALYNLLSPARTRVQFSEELLQSIEHDFTLAPESEHEVLHRFDMEPYRQKLILMFRRLRATRAENQQPWASRTVNPRGYNNPDEFLHDLRLVEQSLRAHKGERLAQGRLAQLIRSVEVFGFHLASMDIRQHSGRHRAAMDEILRHYGLVTNYAALTEEEKIAFLNAEIASQRPLTARLEFGDETNESIGLFRLIRRAQQQMGGKTIETYIISMTESVSNVLEVLLLGRDAGIFGQFDIAPLFETVDDLLAAPRIMAALFENDIYQQHLAQRGQQQQIMIGYSDSNKDGGYLRANWMLFTAQRALAQVCDAYGVKLTLFHG
;
A
#
# COMPACT_ATOMS: atom_id res chain seq x y z
N MET A 1 -9.50 -9.86 23.21
CA MET A 1 -9.23 -11.32 23.10
C MET A 1 -10.29 -12.17 23.81
N HIS A 2 -10.40 -12.17 25.14
CA HIS A 2 -11.35 -13.05 25.86
C HIS A 2 -12.83 -12.89 25.42
N ILE A 3 -13.31 -11.65 25.28
CA ILE A 3 -14.68 -11.36 24.82
C ILE A 3 -14.91 -11.88 23.39
N LEU A 4 -13.94 -11.70 22.48
CA LEU A 4 -14.05 -12.20 21.11
C LEU A 4 -14.13 -13.73 21.10
N ARG A 5 -13.33 -14.41 21.93
CA ARG A 5 -13.35 -15.86 22.02
C ARG A 5 -14.68 -16.40 22.55
N GLN A 6 -15.25 -15.74 23.56
CA GLN A 6 -16.58 -16.09 24.07
C GLN A 6 -17.67 -15.89 23.02
N ARG A 7 -17.61 -14.80 22.24
CA ARG A 7 -18.55 -14.55 21.13
C ARG A 7 -18.43 -15.63 20.05
N GLU A 8 -17.20 -16.00 19.69
CA GLU A 8 -16.92 -17.05 18.71
C GLU A 8 -17.45 -18.41 19.16
N GLU A 9 -17.18 -18.81 20.41
CA GLU A 9 -17.69 -20.06 21.00
C GLU A 9 -19.23 -20.07 21.05
N ALA A 10 -19.86 -18.96 21.45
CA ALA A 10 -21.31 -18.85 21.47
C ALA A 10 -21.93 -18.99 20.07
N ALA A 11 -21.33 -18.35 19.06
CA ALA A 11 -21.77 -18.45 17.67
C ALA A 11 -21.60 -19.87 17.11
N PHE A 12 -20.46 -20.50 17.39
CA PHE A 12 -20.17 -21.87 16.99
C PHE A 12 -21.20 -22.86 17.56
N VAL A 13 -21.52 -22.76 18.85
CA VAL A 13 -22.53 -23.61 19.52
C VAL A 13 -23.91 -23.42 18.89
N GLN A 14 -24.24 -22.21 18.44
CA GLN A 14 -25.52 -21.90 17.79
C GLN A 14 -25.56 -22.28 16.31
N GLY A 15 -24.44 -22.70 15.71
CA GLY A 15 -24.35 -23.03 14.30
C GLY A 15 -24.57 -21.84 13.36
N ILE A 16 -24.36 -20.62 13.85
CA ILE A 16 -24.48 -19.38 13.07
C ILE A 16 -23.12 -18.70 12.95
N PRO A 17 -22.86 -17.94 11.87
CA PRO A 17 -21.71 -17.05 11.82
C PRO A 17 -21.72 -16.09 13.01
N MET A 18 -20.53 -15.79 13.56
CA MET A 18 -20.42 -14.77 14.60
C MET A 18 -20.80 -13.40 14.01
N SER A 19 -21.61 -12.62 14.71
CA SER A 19 -22.02 -11.29 14.25
C SER A 19 -20.81 -10.40 13.99
N GLU A 20 -20.92 -9.53 12.97
CA GLU A 20 -19.85 -8.58 12.56
C GLU A 20 -18.62 -9.28 11.94
N THR A 21 -18.78 -10.49 11.41
CA THR A 21 -17.75 -11.19 10.62
C THR A 21 -18.04 -11.15 9.12
N ILE A 22 -17.06 -11.53 8.30
CA ILE A 22 -17.24 -11.65 6.85
C ILE A 22 -18.29 -12.73 6.55
N ALA A 23 -18.26 -13.86 7.26
CA ALA A 23 -19.25 -14.91 7.11
C ALA A 23 -20.67 -14.44 7.44
N ASP A 24 -20.86 -13.61 8.48
CA ASP A 24 -22.17 -13.00 8.78
C ASP A 24 -22.61 -12.03 7.68
N ALA A 25 -21.70 -11.19 7.18
CA ALA A 25 -22.00 -10.28 6.07
C ALA A 25 -22.48 -11.04 4.82
N ILE A 26 -21.75 -12.07 4.37
CA ILE A 26 -22.14 -12.88 3.20
C ILE A 26 -23.46 -13.62 3.46
N SER A 27 -23.66 -14.16 4.66
CA SER A 27 -24.92 -14.79 5.07
C SER A 27 -26.10 -13.84 4.95
N ARG A 28 -25.94 -12.59 5.40
CA ARG A 28 -26.96 -11.55 5.31
C ARG A 28 -27.29 -11.18 3.87
N LEU A 29 -26.29 -10.94 3.03
CA LEU A 29 -26.50 -10.64 1.60
C LEU A 29 -27.25 -11.78 0.89
N LYS A 30 -26.90 -13.04 1.21
CA LYS A 30 -27.63 -14.20 0.68
C LYS A 30 -29.09 -14.23 1.13
N LYS A 31 -29.36 -13.95 2.41
CA LYS A 31 -30.73 -13.90 2.96
C LYS A 31 -31.55 -12.75 2.38
N GLU A 32 -30.91 -11.65 2.03
CA GLU A 32 -31.54 -10.50 1.35
C GLU A 32 -31.81 -10.76 -0.15
N GLY A 33 -31.37 -11.92 -0.66
CA GLY A 33 -31.70 -12.40 -2.01
C GLY A 33 -30.70 -12.02 -3.09
N MET A 34 -29.48 -11.58 -2.72
CA MET A 34 -28.44 -11.27 -3.71
C MET A 34 -27.99 -12.52 -4.45
N SER A 35 -27.84 -12.39 -5.77
CA SER A 35 -27.35 -13.44 -6.66
C SER A 35 -25.81 -13.51 -6.64
N ALA A 36 -25.25 -14.59 -7.19
CA ALA A 36 -23.80 -14.71 -7.33
C ALA A 36 -23.21 -13.60 -8.22
N ASP A 37 -23.94 -13.17 -9.25
CA ASP A 37 -23.52 -12.09 -10.16
C ASP A 37 -23.50 -10.72 -9.47
N ASP A 38 -24.45 -10.47 -8.56
CA ASP A 38 -24.44 -9.25 -7.74
C ASP A 38 -23.19 -9.22 -6.84
N ILE A 39 -22.85 -10.37 -6.23
CA ILE A 39 -21.65 -10.51 -5.41
C ILE A 39 -20.38 -10.30 -6.25
N ARG A 40 -20.29 -10.88 -7.45
CA ARG A 40 -19.16 -10.65 -8.38
C ARG A 40 -18.98 -9.17 -8.69
N THR A 41 -20.07 -8.46 -8.95
CA THR A 41 -20.05 -7.01 -9.21
C THR A 41 -19.53 -6.25 -7.99
N ILE A 42 -20.02 -6.57 -6.78
CA ILE A 42 -19.53 -5.94 -5.54
C ILE A 42 -18.03 -6.21 -5.34
N LEU A 43 -17.56 -7.43 -5.55
CA LEU A 43 -16.15 -7.79 -5.36
C LEU A 43 -15.23 -7.04 -6.34
N GLN A 44 -15.69 -6.80 -7.57
CA GLN A 44 -14.94 -6.02 -8.55
C GLN A 44 -14.79 -4.54 -8.17
N ASP A 45 -15.80 -3.97 -7.49
CA ASP A 45 -15.80 -2.58 -7.04
C ASP A 45 -15.24 -2.38 -5.63
N LEU A 46 -15.10 -3.45 -4.84
CA LEU A 46 -14.63 -3.39 -3.46
C LEU A 46 -13.18 -2.89 -3.41
N PHE A 47 -12.97 -1.78 -2.70
CA PHE A 47 -11.66 -1.16 -2.54
C PHE A 47 -11.55 -0.52 -1.16
N ILE A 48 -10.61 -1.00 -0.35
CA ILE A 48 -10.40 -0.57 1.03
C ILE A 48 -8.89 -0.33 1.22
N VAL A 49 -8.53 0.89 1.63
CA VAL A 49 -7.14 1.27 1.88
C VAL A 49 -7.02 1.98 3.22
N PRO A 50 -6.74 1.24 4.32
CA PRO A 50 -6.35 1.85 5.57
C PRO A 50 -4.98 2.51 5.42
N VAL A 51 -4.88 3.81 5.74
CA VAL A 51 -3.65 4.59 5.62
C VAL A 51 -3.02 4.77 7.00
N LEU A 52 -1.80 4.28 7.19
CA LEU A 52 -1.06 4.46 8.43
C LEU A 52 -0.44 5.86 8.51
N THR A 53 -0.66 6.54 9.63
CA THR A 53 -0.08 7.86 9.92
C THR A 53 0.86 7.79 11.12
N ALA A 54 1.77 8.76 11.23
CA ALA A 54 2.64 8.87 12.38
C ALA A 54 1.80 9.29 13.61
N HIS A 55 2.07 8.68 14.77
CA HIS A 55 1.34 9.05 15.99
C HIS A 55 1.96 10.33 16.60
N PRO A 56 1.19 11.42 16.77
CA PRO A 56 1.74 12.74 17.11
C PRO A 56 2.32 12.86 18.52
N THR A 57 1.88 12.03 19.49
CA THR A 57 2.23 12.20 20.91
C THR A 57 2.76 10.95 21.63
N GLU A 58 2.73 9.77 21.00
CA GLU A 58 2.94 8.50 21.72
C GLU A 58 3.47 7.39 20.81
N SER A 59 4.60 7.65 20.16
CA SER A 59 5.30 6.60 19.43
C SER A 59 6.01 5.66 20.42
N LYS A 60 5.25 4.72 21.00
CA LYS A 60 5.81 3.64 21.82
C LYS A 60 6.96 3.01 21.05
N ARG A 61 8.12 2.90 21.69
CA ARG A 61 9.30 2.32 21.05
C ARG A 61 8.97 0.90 20.58
N ARG A 62 9.49 0.48 19.42
CA ARG A 62 9.42 -0.90 18.92
C ARG A 62 9.71 -1.94 20.00
N THR A 63 10.66 -1.67 20.90
CA THR A 63 11.00 -2.52 22.05
C THR A 63 9.82 -2.71 23.01
N ILE A 64 9.09 -1.64 23.33
CA ILE A 64 7.90 -1.70 24.19
C ILE A 64 6.78 -2.50 23.50
N LEU A 65 6.54 -2.25 22.21
CA LEU A 65 5.53 -2.98 21.45
C LEU A 65 5.82 -4.49 21.42
N PHE A 66 7.09 -4.87 21.18
CA PHE A 66 7.53 -6.25 21.24
C PHE A 66 7.30 -6.91 22.61
N MET A 67 7.59 -6.19 23.71
CA MET A 67 7.34 -6.70 25.06
C MET A 67 5.85 -6.88 25.33
N LEU A 68 5.01 -5.90 24.94
CA LEU A 68 3.55 -5.98 25.12
C LEU A 68 2.93 -7.13 24.30
N ASP A 69 3.39 -7.34 23.07
CA ASP A 69 2.97 -8.47 22.24
C ASP A 69 3.38 -9.80 22.87
N THR A 70 4.63 -9.91 23.34
CA THR A 70 5.10 -11.13 24.04
C THR A 70 4.28 -11.41 25.31
N ILE A 71 4.01 -10.38 26.12
CA ILE A 71 3.13 -10.50 27.29
C ILE A 71 1.73 -10.98 26.88
N SER A 72 1.16 -10.45 25.81
CA SER A 72 -0.15 -10.88 25.28
C SER A 72 -0.14 -12.36 24.89
N GLN A 73 0.89 -12.83 24.19
CA GLN A 73 1.04 -14.24 23.81
C GLN A 73 1.20 -15.16 25.03
N LEU A 74 1.98 -14.74 26.04
CA LEU A 74 2.12 -15.50 27.29
C LEU A 74 0.81 -15.59 28.06
N LEU A 75 0.02 -14.50 28.12
CA LEU A 75 -1.31 -14.50 28.72
C LEU A 75 -2.29 -15.42 27.97
N GLN A 76 -2.22 -15.45 26.64
CA GLN A 76 -3.01 -16.40 25.84
C GLN A 76 -2.62 -17.84 26.13
N ARG A 77 -1.32 -18.13 26.22
CA ARG A 77 -0.82 -19.46 26.60
C ARG A 77 -1.27 -19.86 28.00
N LEU A 78 -1.28 -18.96 28.98
CA LEU A 78 -1.79 -19.25 30.33
C LEU A 78 -3.29 -19.57 30.38
N ASN A 79 -4.06 -19.04 29.42
CA ASN A 79 -5.48 -19.31 29.31
C ASN A 79 -5.79 -20.59 28.52
N SER A 80 -4.79 -21.29 27.97
CA SER A 80 -5.02 -22.58 27.33
C SER A 80 -5.24 -23.67 28.37
N HIS A 81 -6.22 -24.56 28.14
CA HIS A 81 -6.65 -25.56 29.11
C HIS A 81 -5.73 -26.79 29.23
N GLU A 82 -4.54 -26.75 28.63
CA GLU A 82 -3.68 -27.93 28.41
C GLU A 82 -2.30 -27.86 29.07
N LEU A 83 -1.95 -26.80 29.79
CA LEU A 83 -0.62 -26.68 30.40
C LEU A 83 -0.44 -27.59 31.61
N LEU A 84 0.66 -28.34 31.63
CA LEU A 84 1.14 -29.03 32.82
C LEU A 84 1.60 -28.01 33.88
N SER A 85 1.64 -28.41 35.15
CA SER A 85 1.97 -27.49 36.25
C SER A 85 3.35 -26.83 36.08
N PHE A 86 4.37 -27.57 35.65
CA PHE A 86 5.71 -27.02 35.43
C PHE A 86 5.75 -26.07 34.23
N GLU A 87 5.00 -26.36 33.15
CA GLU A 87 4.90 -25.48 31.98
C GLU A 87 4.20 -24.17 32.34
N ARG A 88 3.15 -24.25 33.17
CA ARG A 88 2.46 -23.07 33.70
C ARG A 88 3.41 -22.22 34.54
N ASP A 89 4.21 -22.83 35.40
CA ASP A 89 5.19 -22.12 36.23
C ASP A 89 6.27 -21.45 35.36
N GLU A 90 6.76 -22.11 34.31
CA GLU A 90 7.69 -21.51 33.33
C GLU A 90 7.08 -20.30 32.62
N VAL A 91 5.84 -20.40 32.13
CA VAL A 91 5.15 -19.29 31.47
C VAL A 91 4.95 -18.12 32.45
N ILE A 92 4.60 -18.39 33.71
CA ILE A 92 4.50 -17.35 34.76
C ILE A 92 5.85 -16.70 35.03
N GLN A 93 6.95 -17.47 35.07
CA GLN A 93 8.29 -16.91 35.24
C GLN A 93 8.69 -16.00 34.08
N GLN A 94 8.43 -16.43 32.83
CA GLN A 94 8.66 -15.60 31.65
C GLN A 94 7.83 -14.32 31.69
N LEU A 95 6.54 -14.42 32.04
CA LEU A 95 5.65 -13.27 32.16
C LEU A 95 6.17 -12.27 33.20
N ARG A 96 6.60 -12.75 34.37
CA ARG A 96 7.24 -11.91 35.40
C ARG A 96 8.49 -11.23 34.86
N GLY A 97 9.34 -11.97 34.13
CA GLY A 97 10.53 -11.43 33.48
C GLY A 97 10.21 -10.27 32.54
N TYR A 98 9.22 -10.42 31.67
CA TYR A 98 8.79 -9.35 30.76
C TYR A 98 8.11 -8.18 31.47
N ILE A 99 7.36 -8.41 32.55
CA ILE A 99 6.80 -7.32 33.38
C ILE A 99 7.93 -6.52 34.04
N VAL A 100 8.95 -7.19 34.59
CA VAL A 100 10.12 -6.51 35.16
C VAL A 100 10.88 -5.75 34.07
N LEU A 101 11.10 -6.36 32.91
CA LEU A 101 11.79 -5.71 31.79
C LEU A 101 11.01 -4.47 31.30
N LEU A 102 9.68 -4.56 31.20
CA LEU A 102 8.82 -3.43 30.85
C LEU A 102 8.96 -2.30 31.88
N TRP A 103 8.92 -2.63 33.17
CA TRP A 103 9.11 -1.66 34.26
C TRP A 103 10.50 -1.01 34.28
N GLN A 104 11.53 -1.74 33.85
CA GLN A 104 12.92 -1.26 33.80
C GLN A 104 13.30 -0.60 32.47
N SER A 105 12.39 -0.54 31.50
CA SER A 105 12.63 0.06 30.19
C SER A 105 11.93 1.40 30.07
N ASP A 106 12.66 2.43 29.61
CA ASP A 106 12.04 3.72 29.34
C ASP A 106 11.02 3.62 28.21
N GLU A 107 9.76 3.95 28.52
CA GLU A 107 8.66 4.00 27.58
C GLU A 107 8.80 5.17 26.59
N THR A 108 9.39 6.27 27.06
CA THR A 108 9.65 7.49 26.30
C THR A 108 11.08 7.49 25.73
N ARG A 109 11.31 8.32 24.73
CA ARG A 109 12.63 8.53 24.13
C ARG A 109 13.26 9.79 24.70
N ASP A 110 14.57 9.76 24.92
CA ASP A 110 15.35 10.94 25.36
C ASP A 110 15.47 12.03 24.28
N ARG A 111 15.17 11.69 23.02
CA ARG A 111 15.15 12.61 21.88
C ARG A 111 13.84 12.51 21.11
N PRO A 112 13.40 13.59 20.43
CA PRO A 112 12.33 13.52 19.45
C PRO A 112 12.60 12.40 18.41
N PRO A 113 11.56 11.68 17.96
CA PRO A 113 11.71 10.69 16.90
C PRO A 113 12.16 11.37 15.59
N THR A 114 13.04 10.72 14.84
CA THR A 114 13.28 11.12 13.45
C THR A 114 12.18 10.52 12.56
N VAL A 115 12.02 11.04 11.34
CA VAL A 115 11.07 10.46 10.36
C VAL A 115 11.35 8.97 10.14
N MET A 116 12.63 8.58 10.02
CA MET A 116 12.99 7.16 9.85
C MET A 116 12.69 6.30 11.08
N ASP A 117 12.65 6.88 12.28
CA ASP A 117 12.19 6.16 13.46
C ASP A 117 10.68 5.88 13.39
N GLU A 118 9.89 6.84 12.90
CA GLU A 118 8.46 6.67 12.68
C GLU A 118 8.19 5.64 11.59
N VAL A 119 8.95 5.68 10.48
CA VAL A 119 8.89 4.67 9.41
C VAL A 119 9.09 3.28 9.99
N ARG A 120 10.15 3.07 10.77
CA ARG A 120 10.44 1.76 11.40
C ARG A 120 9.38 1.32 12.40
N ASN A 121 8.76 2.27 13.10
CA ASN A 121 7.65 1.96 14.00
C ASN A 121 6.37 1.58 13.23
N ALA A 122 6.07 2.21 12.10
CA ALA A 122 4.96 1.82 11.23
C ALA A 122 5.19 0.43 10.61
N LEU A 123 6.41 0.16 10.13
CA LEU A 123 6.82 -1.13 9.57
C LEU A 123 6.68 -2.28 10.58
N TYR A 124 6.89 -2.03 11.87
CA TYR A 124 6.70 -3.05 12.90
C TYR A 124 5.28 -3.66 12.87
N PHE A 125 4.23 -2.86 12.63
CA PHE A 125 2.86 -3.39 12.57
C PHE A 125 2.64 -4.29 11.35
N PHE A 126 3.29 -4.00 10.22
CA PHE A 126 3.28 -4.89 9.08
C PHE A 126 3.95 -6.23 9.40
N GLU A 127 5.15 -6.18 9.96
CA GLU A 127 5.93 -7.37 10.32
C GLU A 127 5.22 -8.24 11.37
N ALA A 128 4.70 -7.61 12.42
CA ALA A 128 4.13 -8.29 13.57
C ALA A 128 2.71 -8.82 13.31
N THR A 129 1.93 -8.20 12.42
CA THR A 129 0.50 -8.51 12.27
C THR A 129 0.03 -8.52 10.83
N LEU A 130 0.14 -7.41 10.10
CA LEU A 130 -0.61 -7.23 8.85
C LEU A 130 -0.19 -8.22 7.75
N LEU A 131 1.11 -8.49 7.60
CA LEU A 131 1.61 -9.43 6.59
C LEU A 131 1.06 -10.85 6.75
N GLY A 132 0.81 -11.27 8.00
CA GLY A 132 0.21 -12.58 8.29
C GLY A 132 -1.31 -12.56 8.27
N LEU A 133 -1.93 -11.45 8.69
CA LEU A 133 -3.38 -11.32 8.84
C LEU A 133 -4.09 -11.13 7.50
N VAL A 134 -3.54 -10.32 6.60
CA VAL A 134 -4.22 -9.95 5.36
C VAL A 134 -4.57 -11.17 4.50
N PRO A 135 -3.65 -12.11 4.20
CA PRO A 135 -4.02 -13.33 3.46
C PRO A 135 -5.13 -14.14 4.15
N GLN A 136 -5.17 -14.16 5.49
CA GLN A 136 -6.22 -14.87 6.24
C GLN A 136 -7.60 -14.23 6.07
N ILE A 137 -7.68 -12.90 5.90
CA ILE A 137 -8.93 -12.19 5.61
C ILE A 137 -9.47 -12.62 4.25
N TYR A 138 -8.60 -12.76 3.24
CA TYR A 138 -9.01 -13.29 1.93
C TYR A 138 -9.46 -14.75 2.05
N ASP A 139 -8.73 -15.59 2.78
CA ASP A 139 -9.11 -16.99 3.03
C ASP A 139 -10.45 -17.12 3.79
N GLU A 140 -10.77 -16.17 4.68
CA GLU A 140 -12.08 -16.10 5.34
C GLU A 140 -13.21 -15.76 4.36
N LEU A 141 -12.98 -14.78 3.47
CA LEU A 141 -13.94 -14.43 2.43
C LEU A 141 -14.16 -15.57 1.44
N ASP A 142 -13.09 -16.22 0.96
CA ASP A 142 -13.17 -17.40 0.07
C ASP A 142 -14.02 -18.51 0.71
N ARG A 143 -13.78 -18.82 1.99
CA ARG A 143 -14.57 -19.83 2.72
C ARG A 143 -16.03 -19.42 2.89
N ALA A 144 -16.30 -18.16 3.21
CA ALA A 144 -17.67 -17.66 3.35
C ALA A 144 -18.43 -17.75 2.02
N LEU A 145 -17.80 -17.36 0.91
CA LEU A 145 -18.41 -17.45 -0.42
C LEU A 145 -18.70 -18.91 -0.79
N ALA A 146 -17.73 -19.82 -0.64
CA ALA A 146 -17.91 -21.24 -0.91
C ALA A 146 -19.00 -21.89 -0.02
N GLN A 147 -19.20 -21.38 1.21
CA GLN A 147 -20.25 -21.88 2.10
C GLN A 147 -21.66 -21.45 1.65
N PHE A 148 -21.84 -20.19 1.24
CA PHE A 148 -23.16 -19.63 0.94
C PHE A 148 -23.53 -19.67 -0.56
N TYR A 149 -22.55 -19.90 -1.42
CA TYR A 149 -22.67 -20.04 -2.87
C TYR A 149 -21.81 -21.23 -3.37
N PRO A 150 -22.14 -22.48 -2.97
CA PRO A 150 -21.26 -23.65 -3.16
C PRO A 150 -21.09 -24.09 -4.63
N ASP A 151 -22.03 -23.73 -5.50
CA ASP A 151 -22.00 -24.10 -6.92
C ASP A 151 -21.35 -23.02 -7.81
N GLU A 152 -20.77 -21.99 -7.20
CA GLU A 152 -20.23 -20.82 -7.88
C GLU A 152 -18.74 -20.65 -7.57
N GLU A 153 -17.98 -20.26 -8.58
CA GLU A 153 -16.59 -19.83 -8.42
C GLU A 153 -16.52 -18.30 -8.40
N PHE A 154 -15.70 -17.77 -7.49
CA PHE A 154 -15.45 -16.35 -7.34
C PHE A 154 -13.97 -16.06 -7.54
N GLU A 155 -13.68 -15.05 -8.35
CA GLU A 155 -12.38 -14.43 -8.38
C GLU A 155 -12.41 -13.22 -7.44
N ILE A 156 -11.59 -13.27 -6.38
CA ILE A 156 -11.50 -12.17 -5.41
C ILE A 156 -10.32 -11.26 -5.81
N PRO A 157 -10.59 -10.01 -6.24
CA PRO A 157 -9.53 -9.03 -6.51
C PRO A 157 -8.83 -8.59 -5.21
N PRO A 158 -7.61 -8.04 -5.28
CA PRO A 158 -6.93 -7.48 -4.10
C PRO A 158 -7.59 -6.18 -3.64
N PHE A 159 -8.73 -6.31 -2.96
CA PHE A 159 -9.60 -5.24 -2.50
C PHE A 159 -9.06 -4.51 -1.26
N LEU A 160 -8.42 -5.24 -0.33
CA LEU A 160 -7.81 -4.69 0.87
C LEU A 160 -6.32 -4.45 0.62
N ARG A 161 -5.94 -3.18 0.54
CA ARG A 161 -4.55 -2.70 0.42
C ARG A 161 -4.24 -1.78 1.59
N TYR A 162 -2.99 -1.35 1.71
CA TYR A 162 -2.58 -0.42 2.77
C TYR A 162 -1.89 0.79 2.17
N GLY A 163 -2.15 1.95 2.77
CA GLY A 163 -1.43 3.19 2.50
C GLY A 163 -0.55 3.58 3.69
N THR A 164 0.37 4.52 3.47
CA THR A 164 1.15 5.15 4.54
C THR A 164 1.48 6.60 4.20
N TRP A 165 1.36 7.47 5.20
CA TRP A 165 1.85 8.85 5.14
C TRP A 165 3.25 8.98 5.73
N VAL A 166 3.71 7.98 6.47
CA VAL A 166 4.98 8.04 7.19
C VAL A 166 6.14 8.01 6.19
N GLY A 167 6.87 9.12 6.10
CA GLY A 167 7.93 9.35 5.11
C GLY A 167 7.48 10.03 3.80
N GLY A 168 6.17 10.25 3.62
CA GLY A 168 5.58 10.91 2.44
C GLY A 168 4.87 12.24 2.74
N ASP A 169 4.27 12.38 3.93
CA ASP A 169 3.64 13.63 4.37
C ASP A 169 4.69 14.66 4.80
N ARG A 170 4.82 15.71 4.01
CA ARG A 170 5.78 16.81 4.21
C ARG A 170 5.08 18.14 4.49
N ASP A 171 3.77 18.13 4.66
CA ASP A 171 3.04 19.33 5.02
C ASP A 171 3.41 19.78 6.44
N GLY A 172 3.92 21.00 6.56
CA GLY A 172 4.44 21.53 7.83
C GLY A 172 5.65 20.82 8.42
N ASN A 173 6.22 19.80 7.74
CA ASN A 173 7.33 18.99 8.25
C ASN A 173 8.57 19.06 7.34
N PRO A 174 9.54 19.95 7.63
CA PRO A 174 10.74 20.12 6.80
C PRO A 174 11.72 18.93 6.87
N TYR A 175 11.52 17.99 7.79
CA TYR A 175 12.39 16.83 7.95
C TYR A 175 12.07 15.70 6.95
N VAL A 176 10.96 15.79 6.21
CA VAL A 176 10.60 14.85 5.16
C VAL A 176 11.17 15.34 3.83
N THR A 177 12.44 15.04 3.61
CA THR A 177 13.20 15.39 2.40
C THR A 177 13.09 14.30 1.33
N LEU A 178 13.57 14.56 0.11
CA LEU A 178 13.67 13.55 -0.95
C LEU A 178 14.44 12.29 -0.52
N ASP A 179 15.56 12.46 0.17
CA ASP A 179 16.40 11.36 0.63
C ASP A 179 15.66 10.50 1.67
N VAL A 180 14.94 11.14 2.60
CA VAL A 180 14.13 10.45 3.62
C VAL A 180 12.98 9.69 2.97
N THR A 181 12.30 10.28 1.99
CA THR A 181 11.23 9.60 1.24
C THR A 181 11.78 8.39 0.46
N GLU A 182 12.94 8.52 -0.20
CA GLU A 182 13.60 7.39 -0.88
C GLU A 182 13.99 6.28 0.11
N GLU A 183 14.60 6.63 1.24
CA GLU A 183 15.00 5.68 2.28
C GLU A 183 13.78 4.94 2.86
N ALA A 184 12.68 5.66 3.12
CA ALA A 184 11.44 5.07 3.64
C ALA A 184 10.83 4.04 2.67
N LEU A 185 10.80 4.36 1.37
CA LEU A 185 10.34 3.43 0.32
C LEU A 185 11.24 2.19 0.21
N ARG A 186 12.56 2.37 0.32
CA ARG A 186 13.51 1.27 0.30
C ARG A 186 13.40 0.37 1.53
N GLU A 187 13.14 0.91 2.72
CA GLU A 187 12.86 0.13 3.93
C GLU A 187 11.56 -0.68 3.79
N GLN A 188 10.49 -0.11 3.22
CA GLN A 188 9.27 -0.86 2.88
C GLN A 188 9.55 -2.04 1.94
N LYS A 189 10.32 -1.81 0.87
CA LYS A 189 10.75 -2.85 -0.08
C LYS A 189 11.58 -3.93 0.61
N GLU A 190 12.47 -3.56 1.52
CA GLU A 190 13.32 -4.50 2.24
C GLU A 190 12.51 -5.43 3.15
N VAL A 191 11.53 -4.89 3.88
CA VAL A 191 10.63 -5.68 4.73
C VAL A 191 9.88 -6.72 3.92
N ILE A 192 9.22 -6.32 2.81
CA ILE A 192 8.40 -7.24 2.02
C ILE A 192 9.26 -8.29 1.29
N LEU A 193 10.41 -7.92 0.72
CA LEU A 193 11.31 -8.88 0.08
C LEU A 193 11.94 -9.85 1.09
N THR A 194 12.20 -9.39 2.32
CA THR A 194 12.63 -10.29 3.41
C THR A 194 11.54 -11.30 3.72
N ARG A 195 10.28 -10.86 3.83
CA ARG A 195 9.15 -11.76 4.05
C ARG A 195 9.00 -12.78 2.92
N TYR A 196 9.10 -12.38 1.67
CA TYR A 196 9.01 -13.31 0.54
C TYR A 196 10.15 -14.34 0.53
N ASN A 197 11.39 -13.96 0.88
CA ASN A 197 12.47 -14.94 1.02
C ASN A 197 12.15 -16.00 2.09
N ILE A 198 11.59 -15.58 3.24
CA ILE A 198 11.19 -16.50 4.32
C ILE A 198 10.10 -17.46 3.83
N GLU A 199 9.08 -16.95 3.12
CA GLU A 199 7.99 -17.79 2.61
C GLU A 199 8.42 -18.75 1.49
N VAL A 200 9.31 -18.30 0.59
CA VAL A 200 9.88 -19.18 -0.45
C VAL A 200 10.73 -20.28 0.17
N ASP A 201 11.52 -19.99 1.22
CA ASP A 201 12.27 -21.01 1.95
C ASP A 201 11.35 -22.01 2.67
N ALA A 202 10.25 -21.53 3.26
CA ALA A 202 9.24 -22.41 3.84
C ALA A 202 8.58 -23.31 2.79
N LEU A 203 8.29 -22.78 1.59
CA LEU A 203 7.78 -23.57 0.46
C LEU A 203 8.80 -24.59 -0.05
N TYR A 204 10.08 -24.24 -0.10
CA TYR A 204 11.15 -25.16 -0.48
C TYR A 204 11.21 -26.40 0.44
N ASN A 205 11.03 -26.18 1.74
CA ASN A 205 10.97 -27.27 2.72
C ASN A 205 9.71 -28.15 2.55
N LEU A 206 8.59 -27.57 2.09
CA LEU A 206 7.31 -28.25 1.90
C LEU A 206 7.18 -29.00 0.57
N LEU A 207 7.58 -28.39 -0.55
CA LEU A 207 7.30 -28.86 -1.91
C LEU A 207 8.35 -29.86 -2.40
N SER A 208 8.27 -31.09 -1.87
CA SER A 208 9.11 -32.25 -2.22
C SER A 208 8.62 -33.22 -3.32
N PRO A 209 7.51 -33.01 -4.08
CA PRO A 209 7.15 -33.94 -5.15
C PRO A 209 8.30 -34.18 -6.13
N ALA A 210 8.50 -35.45 -6.48
CA ALA A 210 9.61 -35.89 -7.31
C ALA A 210 9.16 -36.43 -8.67
N ARG A 211 10.04 -36.36 -9.68
CA ARG A 211 9.84 -36.90 -11.04
C ARG A 211 9.51 -38.41 -11.07
N THR A 212 9.83 -39.15 -10.03
CA THR A 212 9.48 -40.58 -9.89
C THR A 212 8.03 -40.82 -9.53
N ARG A 213 7.29 -39.78 -9.11
CA ARG A 213 5.91 -39.88 -8.61
C ARG A 213 4.92 -39.04 -9.38
N VAL A 214 5.34 -37.86 -9.85
CA VAL A 214 4.49 -36.90 -10.55
C VAL A 214 5.20 -36.32 -11.78
N GLN A 215 4.42 -35.80 -12.71
CA GLN A 215 4.91 -35.01 -13.84
C GLN A 215 4.93 -33.51 -13.48
N PHE A 216 5.53 -32.71 -14.36
CA PHE A 216 5.70 -31.27 -14.21
C PHE A 216 5.41 -30.62 -15.55
N SER A 217 4.81 -29.42 -15.53
CA SER A 217 4.50 -28.68 -16.76
C SER A 217 5.78 -28.28 -17.50
N GLU A 218 5.74 -28.25 -18.83
CA GLU A 218 6.89 -27.86 -19.66
C GLU A 218 7.33 -26.42 -19.37
N GLU A 219 6.37 -25.52 -19.17
CA GLU A 219 6.57 -24.10 -18.88
C GLU A 219 7.40 -23.89 -17.61
N LEU A 220 7.11 -24.66 -16.55
CA LEU A 220 7.90 -24.65 -15.31
C LEU A 220 9.34 -25.12 -15.56
N LEU A 221 9.53 -26.18 -16.35
CA LEU A 221 10.85 -26.72 -16.63
C LEU A 221 11.70 -25.75 -17.47
N GLN A 222 11.10 -25.12 -18.47
CA GLN A 222 11.74 -24.07 -19.27
C GLN A 222 12.12 -22.85 -18.41
N SER A 223 11.26 -22.46 -17.48
CA SER A 223 11.54 -21.38 -16.53
C SER A 223 12.73 -21.69 -15.61
N ILE A 224 12.86 -22.95 -15.14
CA ILE A 224 14.02 -23.40 -14.37
C ILE A 224 15.30 -23.33 -15.21
N GLU A 225 15.26 -23.81 -16.45
CA GLU A 225 16.41 -23.78 -17.36
C GLU A 225 16.86 -22.35 -17.65
N HIS A 226 15.91 -21.44 -17.90
CA HIS A 226 16.20 -20.02 -18.09
C HIS A 226 16.90 -19.43 -16.85
N ASP A 227 16.32 -19.59 -15.66
CA ASP A 227 16.90 -19.09 -14.41
C ASP A 227 18.26 -19.71 -14.11
N PHE A 228 18.50 -20.95 -14.54
CA PHE A 228 19.79 -21.62 -14.40
C PHE A 228 20.89 -20.90 -15.21
N THR A 229 20.57 -20.38 -16.40
CA THR A 229 21.54 -19.59 -17.20
C THR A 229 21.99 -18.29 -16.53
N LEU A 230 21.19 -17.78 -15.59
CA LEU A 230 21.48 -16.58 -14.81
C LEU A 230 22.19 -16.90 -13.49
N ALA A 231 22.29 -18.18 -13.11
CA ALA A 231 22.96 -18.61 -11.90
C ALA A 231 24.50 -18.67 -12.12
N PRO A 232 25.31 -18.23 -11.13
CA PRO A 232 26.75 -18.45 -11.18
C PRO A 232 27.08 -19.94 -11.19
N GLU A 233 28.13 -20.34 -11.92
CA GLU A 233 28.55 -21.75 -12.02
C GLU A 233 28.79 -22.41 -10.65
N SER A 234 29.27 -21.63 -9.66
CA SER A 234 29.49 -22.11 -8.29
C SER A 234 28.21 -22.58 -7.58
N GLU A 235 27.03 -22.21 -8.07
CA GLU A 235 25.74 -22.62 -7.51
C GLU A 235 25.12 -23.85 -8.21
N HIS A 236 25.68 -24.26 -9.36
CA HIS A 236 25.13 -25.37 -10.17
C HIS A 236 25.10 -26.69 -9.41
N GLU A 237 26.12 -26.99 -8.59
CA GLU A 237 26.18 -28.23 -7.80
C GLU A 237 24.98 -28.37 -6.85
N VAL A 238 24.56 -27.27 -6.20
CA VAL A 238 23.41 -27.26 -5.29
C VAL A 238 22.12 -27.50 -6.06
N LEU A 239 21.99 -26.93 -7.26
CA LEU A 239 20.80 -27.08 -8.10
C LEU A 239 20.69 -28.50 -8.67
N HIS A 240 21.79 -29.10 -9.11
CA HIS A 240 21.85 -30.47 -9.62
C HIS A 240 21.50 -31.52 -8.56
N ARG A 241 21.75 -31.24 -7.28
CA ARG A 241 21.31 -32.11 -6.17
C ARG A 241 19.81 -32.37 -6.18
N PHE A 242 19.02 -31.47 -6.76
CA PHE A 242 17.56 -31.51 -6.78
C PHE A 242 16.98 -31.77 -8.18
N ASP A 243 17.73 -32.35 -9.13
CA ASP A 243 17.24 -32.64 -10.49
C ASP A 243 15.95 -33.48 -10.53
N MET A 244 15.74 -34.29 -9.50
CA MET A 244 14.52 -35.10 -9.33
C MET A 244 13.35 -34.35 -8.69
N GLU A 245 13.56 -33.15 -8.17
CA GLU A 245 12.56 -32.33 -7.46
C GLU A 245 12.47 -30.91 -8.07
N PRO A 246 11.91 -30.75 -9.29
CA PRO A 246 11.84 -29.47 -10.01
C PRO A 246 11.24 -28.30 -9.23
N TYR A 247 10.21 -28.53 -8.40
CA TYR A 247 9.66 -27.46 -7.55
C TYR A 247 10.72 -26.89 -6.60
N ARG A 248 11.56 -27.74 -6.00
CA ARG A 248 12.66 -27.28 -5.14
C ARG A 248 13.73 -26.53 -5.93
N GLN A 249 14.08 -27.00 -7.13
CA GLN A 249 15.01 -26.27 -8.00
C GLN A 249 14.50 -24.86 -8.29
N LYS A 250 13.23 -24.73 -8.70
CA LYS A 250 12.61 -23.43 -8.96
C LYS A 250 12.62 -22.55 -7.70
N LEU A 251 12.24 -23.07 -6.54
CA LEU A 251 12.19 -22.29 -5.30
C LEU A 251 13.58 -21.83 -4.83
N ILE A 252 14.63 -22.65 -4.99
CA ILE A 252 16.02 -22.22 -4.73
C ILE A 252 16.39 -21.05 -5.64
N LEU A 253 16.08 -21.15 -6.94
CA LEU A 253 16.35 -20.09 -7.91
C LEU A 253 15.59 -18.82 -7.53
N MET A 254 14.28 -18.91 -7.27
CA MET A 254 13.44 -17.78 -6.83
C MET A 254 13.99 -17.11 -5.57
N PHE A 255 14.40 -17.88 -4.56
CA PHE A 255 15.02 -17.36 -3.33
C PHE A 255 16.28 -16.55 -3.65
N ARG A 256 17.13 -17.04 -4.55
CA ARG A 256 18.36 -16.33 -4.95
C ARG A 256 18.07 -15.08 -5.76
N ARG A 257 17.06 -15.10 -6.65
CA ARG A 257 16.58 -13.93 -7.38
C ARG A 257 16.04 -12.86 -6.43
N LEU A 258 15.25 -13.23 -5.42
CA LEU A 258 14.81 -12.32 -4.35
C LEU A 258 15.99 -11.74 -3.56
N ARG A 259 17.00 -12.55 -3.22
CA ARG A 259 18.22 -12.05 -2.54
C ARG A 259 19.02 -11.07 -3.40
N ALA A 260 19.13 -11.31 -4.72
CA ALA A 260 19.74 -10.37 -5.65
C ALA A 260 18.96 -9.04 -5.67
N THR A 261 17.64 -9.11 -5.77
CA THR A 261 16.73 -7.94 -5.73
C THR A 261 16.90 -7.12 -4.44
N ARG A 262 17.05 -7.80 -3.29
CA ARG A 262 17.34 -7.13 -2.00
C ARG A 262 18.70 -6.46 -1.98
N ALA A 263 19.74 -7.12 -2.50
CA ALA A 263 21.08 -6.53 -2.56
C ALA A 263 21.10 -5.23 -3.40
N GLU A 264 20.32 -5.16 -4.47
CA GLU A 264 20.12 -3.92 -5.23
C GLU A 264 19.42 -2.83 -4.41
N ASN A 265 18.41 -3.21 -3.62
CA ASN A 265 17.65 -2.30 -2.76
C ASN A 265 18.48 -1.67 -1.63
N GLN A 266 19.66 -2.22 -1.32
CA GLN A 266 20.59 -1.65 -0.32
C GLN A 266 21.37 -0.43 -0.83
N GLN A 267 21.28 -0.10 -2.13
CA GLN A 267 21.93 1.07 -2.73
C GLN A 267 20.91 2.18 -3.05
N PRO A 268 21.27 3.47 -2.94
CA PRO A 268 20.46 4.56 -3.45
C PRO A 268 20.15 4.39 -4.93
N TRP A 269 18.97 4.80 -5.37
CA TRP A 269 18.52 4.56 -6.75
C TRP A 269 19.41 5.25 -7.79
N ALA A 270 20.02 6.37 -7.45
CA ALA A 270 20.92 7.10 -8.35
C ALA A 270 22.25 6.38 -8.63
N SER A 271 22.70 5.50 -7.74
CA SER A 271 24.01 4.81 -7.84
C SER A 271 23.89 3.28 -7.85
N ARG A 272 22.66 2.76 -7.97
CA ARG A 272 22.36 1.34 -7.97
C ARG A 272 23.03 0.59 -9.12
N THR A 273 23.62 -0.55 -8.78
CA THR A 273 24.03 -1.58 -9.75
C THR A 273 22.91 -2.61 -9.94
N VAL A 274 22.42 -2.79 -11.16
CA VAL A 274 21.40 -3.80 -11.49
C VAL A 274 22.03 -5.18 -11.57
N ASN A 275 21.43 -6.18 -10.90
CA ASN A 275 21.84 -7.57 -10.99
C ASN A 275 20.92 -8.27 -12.01
N PRO A 276 21.44 -8.84 -13.10
CA PRO A 276 20.61 -9.47 -14.13
C PRO A 276 19.79 -10.66 -13.64
N ARG A 277 20.12 -11.22 -12.46
CA ARG A 277 19.35 -12.29 -11.81
C ARG A 277 18.19 -11.75 -10.95
N GLY A 278 18.20 -10.48 -10.56
CA GLY A 278 17.13 -9.88 -9.75
C GLY A 278 15.77 -9.91 -10.45
N TYR A 279 14.69 -9.81 -9.68
CA TYR A 279 13.37 -9.51 -10.23
C TYR A 279 13.29 -8.02 -10.54
N ASN A 280 12.85 -7.67 -11.74
CA ASN A 280 12.69 -6.26 -12.12
C ASN A 280 11.45 -5.64 -11.49
N ASN A 281 10.39 -6.44 -11.30
CA ASN A 281 9.09 -6.02 -10.79
C ASN A 281 8.40 -7.18 -10.05
N PRO A 282 7.35 -6.90 -9.24
CA PRO A 282 6.61 -7.96 -8.54
C PRO A 282 5.86 -8.93 -9.46
N ASP A 283 5.51 -8.53 -10.69
CA ASP A 283 4.76 -9.37 -11.62
C ASP A 283 5.61 -10.55 -12.13
N GLU A 284 6.92 -10.37 -12.32
CA GLU A 284 7.85 -11.46 -12.62
C GLU A 284 7.91 -12.50 -11.48
N PHE A 285 7.90 -12.04 -10.23
CA PHE A 285 7.89 -12.93 -9.07
C PHE A 285 6.54 -13.65 -8.93
N LEU A 286 5.44 -12.93 -9.12
CA LEU A 286 4.09 -13.50 -9.13
C LEU A 286 3.93 -14.55 -10.23
N HIS A 287 4.47 -14.28 -11.43
CA HIS A 287 4.48 -15.22 -12.54
C HIS A 287 5.17 -16.53 -12.18
N ASP A 288 6.35 -16.47 -11.56
CA ASP A 288 7.07 -17.67 -11.11
C ASP A 288 6.28 -18.49 -10.08
N LEU A 289 5.59 -17.83 -9.15
CA LEU A 289 4.69 -18.50 -8.19
C LEU A 289 3.49 -19.15 -8.90
N ARG A 290 2.90 -18.48 -9.89
CA ARG A 290 1.78 -18.99 -10.67
C ARG A 290 2.19 -20.18 -11.55
N LEU A 291 3.41 -20.22 -12.09
CA LEU A 291 3.93 -21.41 -12.78
C LEU A 291 3.98 -22.63 -11.85
N VAL A 292 4.45 -22.44 -10.61
CA VAL A 292 4.45 -23.52 -9.60
C VAL A 292 3.03 -23.95 -9.28
N GLU A 293 2.10 -23.00 -9.09
CA GLU A 293 0.69 -23.29 -8.80
C GLU A 293 0.01 -24.08 -9.92
N GLN A 294 0.15 -23.61 -11.16
CA GLN A 294 -0.45 -24.23 -12.35
C GLN A 294 0.08 -25.66 -12.55
N SER A 295 1.40 -25.84 -12.43
CA SER A 295 2.01 -27.17 -12.50
C SER A 295 1.50 -28.10 -11.41
N LEU A 296 1.35 -27.62 -10.16
CA LEU A 296 0.79 -28.43 -9.07
C LEU A 296 -0.64 -28.86 -9.39
N ARG A 297 -1.51 -27.93 -9.81
CA ARG A 297 -2.91 -28.24 -10.16
C ARG A 297 -3.02 -29.23 -11.32
N ALA A 298 -2.20 -29.08 -12.35
CA ALA A 298 -2.17 -29.99 -13.49
C ALA A 298 -1.76 -31.44 -13.09
N HIS A 299 -1.00 -31.60 -12.01
CA HIS A 299 -0.39 -32.86 -11.61
C HIS A 299 -0.84 -33.36 -10.22
N LYS A 300 -2.13 -33.17 -9.89
CA LYS A 300 -2.78 -33.70 -8.67
C LYS A 300 -2.25 -33.13 -7.34
N GLY A 301 -1.71 -31.91 -7.39
CA GLY A 301 -1.18 -31.15 -6.27
C GLY A 301 -2.12 -30.04 -5.77
N GLU A 302 -3.43 -30.11 -6.03
CA GLU A 302 -4.40 -29.05 -5.75
C GLU A 302 -4.39 -28.61 -4.28
N ARG A 303 -4.25 -29.57 -3.34
CA ARG A 303 -4.14 -29.27 -1.90
C ARG A 303 -2.87 -28.52 -1.52
N LEU A 304 -1.77 -28.73 -2.26
CA LEU A 304 -0.52 -28.00 -2.06
C LEU A 304 -0.62 -26.59 -2.66
N ALA A 305 -1.33 -26.45 -3.77
CA ALA A 305 -1.60 -25.16 -4.41
C ALA A 305 -2.50 -24.25 -3.53
N GLN A 306 -3.52 -24.81 -2.87
CA GLN A 306 -4.48 -24.08 -2.02
C GLN A 306 -3.96 -23.71 -0.62
N GLY A 307 -2.74 -24.10 -0.25
CA GLY A 307 -2.17 -23.84 1.07
C GLY A 307 -1.28 -22.59 1.11
N ARG A 308 -0.09 -22.76 1.68
CA ARG A 308 0.92 -21.69 1.81
C ARG A 308 1.27 -21.00 0.48
N LEU A 309 1.22 -21.74 -0.64
CA LEU A 309 1.48 -21.15 -1.97
C LEU A 309 0.41 -20.11 -2.34
N ALA A 310 -0.88 -20.43 -2.19
CA ALA A 310 -1.97 -19.49 -2.42
C ALA A 310 -1.85 -18.25 -1.51
N GLN A 311 -1.50 -18.43 -0.23
CA GLN A 311 -1.29 -17.31 0.70
C GLN A 311 -0.13 -16.40 0.27
N LEU A 312 0.97 -16.97 -0.22
CA LEU A 312 2.10 -16.19 -0.75
C LEU A 312 1.70 -15.46 -2.04
N ILE A 313 1.02 -16.12 -2.97
CA ILE A 313 0.48 -15.50 -4.19
C ILE A 313 -0.40 -14.30 -3.82
N ARG A 314 -1.34 -14.50 -2.88
CA ARG A 314 -2.24 -13.44 -2.40
C ARG A 314 -1.46 -12.28 -1.78
N SER A 315 -0.41 -12.59 -1.01
CA SER A 315 0.46 -11.58 -0.41
C SER A 315 1.14 -10.73 -1.50
N VAL A 316 1.63 -11.35 -2.57
CA VAL A 316 2.26 -10.62 -3.69
C VAL A 316 1.25 -9.76 -4.46
N GLU A 317 0.04 -10.25 -4.68
CA GLU A 317 -1.03 -9.48 -5.34
C GLU A 317 -1.42 -8.22 -4.57
N VAL A 318 -1.42 -8.31 -3.23
CA VAL A 318 -1.80 -7.20 -2.34
C VAL A 318 -0.64 -6.24 -2.11
N PHE A 319 0.53 -6.76 -1.69
CA PHE A 319 1.64 -5.94 -1.21
C PHE A 319 2.70 -5.63 -2.28
N GLY A 320 2.74 -6.39 -3.38
CA GLY A 320 3.76 -6.24 -4.43
C GLY A 320 5.18 -6.18 -3.84
N PHE A 321 6.02 -5.30 -4.39
CA PHE A 321 7.34 -4.95 -3.83
C PHE A 321 7.34 -3.65 -3.03
N HIS A 322 6.18 -3.03 -2.81
CA HIS A 322 6.05 -1.72 -2.16
C HIS A 322 5.51 -1.79 -0.74
N LEU A 323 4.96 -2.93 -0.30
CA LEU A 323 4.34 -3.14 1.02
C LEU A 323 3.07 -2.30 1.21
N ALA A 324 3.17 -0.98 1.28
CA ALA A 324 2.05 -0.07 1.32
C ALA A 324 2.27 1.07 0.32
N SER A 325 1.20 1.57 -0.28
CA SER A 325 1.27 2.75 -1.13
C SER A 325 1.61 3.96 -0.27
N MET A 326 2.67 4.67 -0.61
CA MET A 326 3.03 5.90 0.08
C MET A 326 2.28 7.07 -0.56
N ASP A 327 1.48 7.77 0.23
CA ASP A 327 0.88 9.02 -0.21
C ASP A 327 1.89 10.16 -0.02
N ILE A 328 1.93 11.07 -0.99
CA ILE A 328 2.72 12.29 -0.88
C ILE A 328 1.77 13.44 -0.57
N ARG A 329 2.00 14.18 0.52
CA ARG A 329 1.16 15.32 0.91
C ARG A 329 1.98 16.60 1.00
N GLN A 330 1.49 17.67 0.41
CA GLN A 330 2.12 19.00 0.48
C GLN A 330 1.09 20.12 0.40
N HIS A 331 1.38 21.22 1.08
CA HIS A 331 0.55 22.42 1.09
C HIS A 331 0.54 23.12 -0.28
N SER A 332 -0.66 23.51 -0.75
CA SER A 332 -0.88 24.22 -2.03
C SER A 332 0.04 25.43 -2.26
N GLY A 333 0.25 26.22 -1.20
CA GLY A 333 1.16 27.36 -1.19
C GLY A 333 2.61 27.07 -1.62
N ARG A 334 3.12 25.84 -1.41
CA ARG A 334 4.47 25.45 -1.88
C ARG A 334 4.50 25.30 -3.39
N HIS A 335 3.45 24.73 -4.00
CA HIS A 335 3.33 24.61 -5.45
C HIS A 335 3.22 25.98 -6.09
N ARG A 336 2.37 26.87 -5.54
CA ARG A 336 2.21 28.25 -5.98
C ARG A 336 3.53 29.04 -5.95
N ALA A 337 4.31 28.90 -4.89
CA ALA A 337 5.61 29.56 -4.75
C ALA A 337 6.63 29.04 -5.78
N ALA A 338 6.68 27.71 -5.98
CA ALA A 338 7.53 27.10 -7.00
C ALA A 338 7.18 27.59 -8.41
N MET A 339 5.89 27.64 -8.75
CA MET A 339 5.42 28.18 -10.03
C MET A 339 5.83 29.65 -10.21
N ASP A 340 5.62 30.48 -9.20
CA ASP A 340 5.98 31.90 -9.27
C ASP A 340 7.48 32.11 -9.51
N GLU A 341 8.35 31.32 -8.87
CA GLU A 341 9.79 31.37 -9.11
C GLU A 341 10.18 30.86 -10.50
N ILE A 342 9.69 29.68 -10.90
CA ILE A 342 10.00 29.05 -12.20
C ILE A 342 9.60 29.96 -13.35
N LEU A 343 8.38 30.50 -13.31
CA LEU A 343 7.85 31.34 -14.38
C LEU A 343 8.55 32.69 -14.47
N ARG A 344 8.93 33.27 -13.31
CA ARG A 344 9.74 34.49 -13.26
C ARG A 344 11.13 34.26 -13.80
N HIS A 345 11.78 33.17 -13.43
CA HIS A 345 13.13 32.83 -13.88
C HIS A 345 13.22 32.72 -15.41
N TYR A 346 12.21 32.10 -16.04
CA TYR A 346 12.13 32.00 -17.51
C TYR A 346 11.53 33.23 -18.20
N GLY A 347 11.14 34.26 -17.45
CA GLY A 347 10.53 35.47 -18.01
C GLY A 347 9.16 35.25 -18.65
N LEU A 348 8.45 34.17 -18.28
CA LEU A 348 7.12 33.83 -18.81
C LEU A 348 6.04 34.65 -18.11
N VAL A 349 6.13 34.77 -16.79
CA VAL A 349 5.21 35.55 -15.94
C VAL A 349 6.01 36.23 -14.84
N THR A 350 5.84 37.54 -14.65
CA THR A 350 6.61 38.31 -13.65
C THR A 350 6.15 38.06 -12.20
N ASN A 351 4.84 37.91 -12.00
CA ASN A 351 4.21 37.64 -10.71
C ASN A 351 2.99 36.74 -10.92
N TYR A 352 3.22 35.43 -10.81
CA TYR A 352 2.18 34.42 -11.00
C TYR A 352 1.14 34.48 -9.89
N ALA A 353 1.56 34.79 -8.65
CA ALA A 353 0.65 34.89 -7.52
C ALA A 353 -0.43 35.97 -7.70
N ALA A 354 -0.12 37.06 -8.41
CA ALA A 354 -1.02 38.17 -8.68
C ALA A 354 -2.01 37.94 -9.84
N LEU A 355 -1.85 36.87 -10.63
CA LEU A 355 -2.79 36.52 -11.68
C LEU A 355 -4.16 36.15 -11.09
N THR A 356 -5.21 36.49 -11.84
CA THR A 356 -6.57 35.99 -11.59
C THR A 356 -6.63 34.47 -11.77
N GLU A 357 -7.66 33.82 -11.22
CA GLU A 357 -7.81 32.37 -11.34
C GLU A 357 -7.97 31.96 -12.82
N GLU A 358 -8.72 32.73 -13.61
CA GLU A 358 -8.92 32.49 -15.03
C GLU A 358 -7.60 32.60 -15.81
N GLU A 359 -6.77 33.59 -15.50
CA GLU A 359 -5.43 33.75 -16.11
C GLU A 359 -4.49 32.59 -15.74
N LYS A 360 -4.53 32.13 -14.48
CA LYS A 360 -3.75 30.97 -14.03
C LYS A 360 -4.17 29.70 -14.77
N ILE A 361 -5.48 29.41 -14.83
CA ILE A 361 -6.00 28.24 -15.54
C ILE A 361 -5.61 28.27 -17.02
N ALA A 362 -5.79 29.42 -17.69
CA ALA A 362 -5.45 29.56 -19.10
C ALA A 362 -3.95 29.31 -19.36
N PHE A 363 -3.08 29.87 -18.51
CA PHE A 363 -1.64 29.67 -18.59
C PHE A 363 -1.25 28.20 -18.34
N LEU A 364 -1.72 27.61 -17.24
CA LEU A 364 -1.41 26.24 -16.86
C LEU A 364 -1.86 25.25 -17.94
N ASN A 365 -3.08 25.42 -18.48
CA ASN A 365 -3.56 24.58 -19.58
C ASN A 365 -2.65 24.65 -20.81
N ALA A 366 -2.20 25.86 -21.18
CA ALA A 366 -1.29 26.04 -22.32
C ALA A 366 0.08 25.38 -22.09
N GLU A 367 0.65 25.49 -20.89
CA GLU A 367 1.93 24.85 -20.57
C GLU A 367 1.82 23.33 -20.41
N ILE A 368 0.72 22.80 -19.86
CA ILE A 368 0.51 21.35 -19.76
C ILE A 368 0.35 20.74 -21.16
N ALA A 369 -0.36 21.42 -22.07
CA ALA A 369 -0.53 21.01 -23.46
C ALA A 369 0.78 21.11 -24.27
N SER A 370 1.70 21.97 -23.86
CA SER A 370 2.99 22.16 -24.52
C SER A 370 3.86 20.91 -24.41
N GLN A 371 4.61 20.59 -25.47
CA GLN A 371 5.53 19.44 -25.45
C GLN A 371 6.91 19.77 -24.84
N ARG A 372 7.23 21.05 -24.65
CA ARG A 372 8.55 21.46 -24.12
C ARG A 372 8.71 21.05 -22.65
N PRO A 373 9.89 20.62 -22.19
CA PRO A 373 10.19 20.53 -20.76
C PRO A 373 10.16 21.92 -20.11
N LEU A 374 9.55 22.03 -18.93
CA LEU A 374 9.50 23.26 -18.14
C LEU A 374 10.76 23.38 -17.27
N THR A 375 11.14 22.34 -16.55
CA THR A 375 12.32 22.38 -15.66
C THR A 375 13.37 21.34 -16.09
N ALA A 376 14.19 21.67 -17.09
CA ALA A 376 15.27 20.77 -17.51
C ALA A 376 16.43 20.71 -16.50
N ARG A 377 16.64 21.78 -15.72
CA ARG A 377 17.69 21.91 -14.70
C ARG A 377 17.11 22.41 -13.38
N LEU A 378 17.84 22.18 -12.30
CA LEU A 378 17.50 22.64 -10.95
C LEU A 378 18.37 23.85 -10.60
N GLU A 379 18.02 25.00 -11.15
CA GLU A 379 18.75 26.27 -10.97
C GLU A 379 17.88 27.30 -10.22
N PHE A 380 17.01 26.80 -9.32
CA PHE A 380 16.10 27.60 -8.49
C PHE A 380 16.52 27.58 -7.01
N GLY A 381 15.79 28.26 -6.14
CA GLY A 381 15.95 28.15 -4.69
C GLY A 381 15.67 26.73 -4.18
N ASP A 382 16.19 26.41 -2.99
CA ASP A 382 16.16 25.07 -2.40
C ASP A 382 14.74 24.47 -2.32
N GLU A 383 13.76 25.27 -1.89
CA GLU A 383 12.36 24.87 -1.76
C GLU A 383 11.69 24.53 -3.10
N THR A 384 12.01 25.28 -4.15
CA THR A 384 11.52 25.04 -5.51
C THR A 384 12.19 23.80 -6.11
N ASN A 385 13.50 23.64 -5.91
CA ASN A 385 14.23 22.43 -6.32
C ASN A 385 13.72 21.18 -5.60
N GLU A 386 13.40 21.27 -4.31
CA GLU A 386 12.79 20.19 -3.52
C GLU A 386 11.43 19.79 -4.12
N SER A 387 10.59 20.78 -4.45
CA SER A 387 9.27 20.56 -5.05
C SER A 387 9.37 19.88 -6.42
N ILE A 388 10.25 20.34 -7.30
CA ILE A 388 10.51 19.70 -8.61
C ILE A 388 11.10 18.29 -8.42
N GLY A 389 12.08 18.17 -7.52
CA GLY A 389 12.76 16.93 -7.22
C GLY A 389 11.82 15.85 -6.71
N LEU A 390 10.78 16.23 -5.97
CA LEU A 390 9.74 15.32 -5.48
C LEU A 390 9.00 14.62 -6.61
N PHE A 391 8.53 15.33 -7.64
CA PHE A 391 7.84 14.68 -8.77
C PHE A 391 8.78 13.77 -9.57
N ARG A 392 10.06 14.12 -9.67
CA ARG A 392 11.08 13.23 -10.27
C ARG A 392 11.35 12.00 -9.41
N LEU A 393 11.30 12.13 -8.09
CA LEU A 393 11.40 11.03 -7.14
C LEU A 393 10.19 10.09 -7.27
N ILE A 394 8.96 10.62 -7.39
CA ILE A 394 7.74 9.83 -7.62
C ILE A 394 7.90 8.96 -8.87
N ARG A 395 8.33 9.56 -9.99
CA ARG A 395 8.61 8.80 -11.22
C ARG A 395 9.63 7.69 -10.99
N ARG A 396 10.73 8.00 -10.29
CA ARG A 396 11.78 7.02 -10.00
C ARG A 396 11.24 5.89 -9.12
N ALA A 397 10.47 6.19 -8.08
CA ALA A 397 9.84 5.19 -7.23
C ALA A 397 8.94 4.24 -8.02
N GLN A 398 8.07 4.79 -8.89
CA GLN A 398 7.20 4.00 -9.76
C GLN A 398 7.99 3.09 -10.70
N GLN A 399 9.11 3.57 -11.25
CA GLN A 399 10.00 2.76 -12.09
C GLN A 399 10.74 1.66 -11.32
N GLN A 400 11.13 1.91 -10.06
CA GLN A 400 11.94 0.98 -9.26
C GLN A 400 11.12 -0.05 -8.47
N MET A 401 9.86 0.25 -8.19
CA MET A 401 9.01 -0.53 -7.26
C MET A 401 7.63 -0.84 -7.83
N GLY A 402 7.27 -0.26 -8.98
CA GLY A 402 5.97 -0.41 -9.64
C GLY A 402 5.06 0.79 -9.39
N GLY A 403 4.09 1.01 -10.29
CA GLY A 403 3.19 2.17 -10.28
C GLY A 403 2.39 2.36 -8.97
N LYS A 404 2.07 1.26 -8.27
CA LYS A 404 1.32 1.28 -7.00
C LYS A 404 2.10 1.86 -5.80
N THR A 405 3.39 2.13 -5.97
CA THR A 405 4.28 2.58 -4.89
C THR A 405 3.91 3.96 -4.37
N ILE A 406 3.64 4.89 -5.29
CA ILE A 406 3.10 6.22 -5.01
C ILE A 406 2.01 6.43 -6.04
N GLU A 407 0.76 6.34 -5.60
CA GLU A 407 -0.42 6.54 -6.45
C GLU A 407 -1.06 7.90 -6.21
N THR A 408 -1.04 8.40 -4.97
CA THR A 408 -1.80 9.60 -4.58
C THR A 408 -0.88 10.75 -4.18
N TYR A 409 -1.15 11.93 -4.76
CA TYR A 409 -0.60 13.21 -4.34
C TYR A 409 -1.70 14.07 -3.71
N ILE A 410 -1.59 14.32 -2.42
CA ILE A 410 -2.56 15.08 -1.62
C ILE A 410 -2.15 16.55 -1.56
N ILE A 411 -3.09 17.44 -1.86
CA ILE A 411 -2.89 18.89 -1.82
C ILE A 411 -3.63 19.45 -0.60
N SER A 412 -2.90 19.75 0.47
CA SER A 412 -3.48 20.44 1.63
C SER A 412 -3.87 21.87 1.27
N MET A 413 -4.93 22.38 1.92
CA MET A 413 -5.46 23.72 1.69
C MET A 413 -5.75 23.98 0.21
N THR A 414 -6.56 23.10 -0.41
CA THR A 414 -7.02 23.32 -1.79
C THR A 414 -8.16 24.33 -1.80
N GLU A 415 -7.92 25.48 -2.44
CA GLU A 415 -8.88 26.60 -2.50
C GLU A 415 -9.38 26.87 -3.93
N SER A 416 -8.65 26.39 -4.96
CA SER A 416 -8.95 26.71 -6.36
C SER A 416 -8.57 25.59 -7.34
N VAL A 417 -9.01 25.74 -8.60
CA VAL A 417 -8.69 24.81 -9.69
C VAL A 417 -7.20 24.87 -10.04
N SER A 418 -6.60 26.07 -9.97
CA SER A 418 -5.17 26.26 -10.23
C SER A 418 -4.31 25.42 -9.30
N ASN A 419 -4.69 25.22 -8.03
CA ASN A 419 -3.92 24.37 -7.11
C ASN A 419 -3.72 22.95 -7.66
N VAL A 420 -4.77 22.36 -8.25
CA VAL A 420 -4.69 21.03 -8.86
C VAL A 420 -3.86 21.06 -10.15
N LEU A 421 -4.05 22.08 -10.98
CA LEU A 421 -3.34 22.22 -12.25
C LEU A 421 -1.83 22.52 -12.06
N GLU A 422 -1.44 23.19 -10.99
CA GLU A 422 -0.03 23.42 -10.61
C GLU A 422 0.69 22.09 -10.34
N VAL A 423 0.05 21.20 -9.57
CA VAL A 423 0.55 19.84 -9.31
C VAL A 423 0.55 19.00 -10.60
N LEU A 424 -0.50 19.11 -11.42
CA LEU A 424 -0.58 18.40 -12.70
C LEU A 424 0.54 18.82 -13.65
N LEU A 425 0.88 20.11 -13.71
CA LEU A 425 1.99 20.63 -14.52
C LEU A 425 3.34 20.09 -14.04
N LEU A 426 3.58 20.08 -12.72
CA LEU A 426 4.81 19.51 -12.15
C LEU A 426 4.93 18.00 -12.42
N GLY A 427 3.81 17.25 -12.28
CA GLY A 427 3.75 15.84 -12.64
C GLY A 427 3.98 15.59 -14.14
N ARG A 428 3.42 16.45 -14.99
CA ARG A 428 3.64 16.41 -16.45
C ARG A 428 5.10 16.68 -16.81
N ASP A 429 5.74 17.67 -16.19
CA ASP A 429 7.15 17.99 -16.39
C ASP A 429 8.07 16.84 -15.94
N ALA A 430 7.74 16.15 -14.85
CA ALA A 430 8.45 14.95 -14.42
C ALA A 430 8.20 13.72 -15.34
N GLY A 431 7.17 13.76 -16.19
CA GLY A 431 6.81 12.69 -17.12
C GLY A 431 5.88 11.62 -16.52
N ILE A 432 5.09 11.98 -15.50
CA ILE A 432 4.12 11.09 -14.83
C ILE A 432 2.67 11.54 -15.04
N PHE A 433 2.39 12.35 -16.06
CA PHE A 433 1.01 12.67 -16.44
C PHE A 433 0.20 11.39 -16.66
N GLY A 434 -0.96 11.30 -15.99
CA GLY A 434 -1.85 10.13 -16.07
C GLY A 434 -1.38 8.90 -15.28
N GLN A 435 -0.32 9.03 -14.47
CA GLN A 435 0.28 7.92 -13.71
C GLN A 435 0.14 8.07 -12.18
N PHE A 436 -0.54 9.11 -11.71
CA PHE A 436 -0.85 9.35 -10.30
C PHE A 436 -2.21 10.04 -10.18
N ASP A 437 -2.87 9.90 -9.05
CA ASP A 437 -4.07 10.60 -8.65
C ASP A 437 -3.71 11.85 -7.87
N ILE A 438 -4.41 12.95 -8.15
CA ILE A 438 -4.35 14.16 -7.35
C ILE A 438 -5.56 14.16 -6.45
N ALA A 439 -5.35 14.19 -5.14
CA ALA A 439 -6.40 14.26 -4.12
C ALA A 439 -6.44 15.64 -3.48
N PRO A 440 -7.36 16.53 -3.91
CA PRO A 440 -7.61 17.78 -3.23
C PRO A 440 -8.08 17.51 -1.79
N LEU A 441 -7.45 18.17 -0.83
CA LEU A 441 -7.87 18.13 0.57
C LEU A 441 -8.57 19.45 0.93
N PHE A 442 -9.86 19.34 1.23
CA PHE A 442 -10.70 20.44 1.71
C PHE A 442 -10.82 20.35 3.23
N GLU A 443 -10.21 21.31 3.94
CA GLU A 443 -10.02 21.24 5.40
C GLU A 443 -10.89 22.20 6.19
N THR A 444 -11.15 23.40 5.66
CA THR A 444 -11.96 24.42 6.34
C THR A 444 -13.43 24.32 5.94
N VAL A 445 -14.31 24.97 6.72
CA VAL A 445 -15.74 24.99 6.38
C VAL A 445 -16.00 25.68 5.04
N ASP A 446 -15.26 26.74 4.73
CA ASP A 446 -15.41 27.48 3.48
C ASP A 446 -14.90 26.67 2.28
N ASP A 447 -13.82 25.91 2.47
CA ASP A 447 -13.31 24.98 1.45
C ASP A 447 -14.33 23.87 1.15
N LEU A 448 -14.93 23.28 2.19
CA LEU A 448 -15.98 22.26 2.03
C LEU A 448 -17.21 22.81 1.28
N LEU A 449 -17.55 24.08 1.47
CA LEU A 449 -18.61 24.75 0.71
C LEU A 449 -18.22 24.99 -0.75
N ALA A 450 -16.97 25.33 -1.01
CA ALA A 450 -16.46 25.61 -2.35
C ALA A 450 -16.16 24.33 -3.15
N ALA A 451 -15.89 23.21 -2.48
CA ALA A 451 -15.43 21.96 -3.09
C ALA A 451 -16.28 21.48 -4.28
N PRO A 452 -17.63 21.41 -4.21
CA PRO A 452 -18.43 20.95 -5.36
C PRO A 452 -18.24 21.82 -6.61
N ARG A 453 -18.12 23.15 -6.43
CA ARG A 453 -17.90 24.09 -7.53
C ARG A 453 -16.50 23.95 -8.11
N ILE A 454 -15.48 23.80 -7.26
CA ILE A 454 -14.09 23.60 -7.69
C ILE A 454 -13.98 22.31 -8.49
N MET A 455 -14.55 21.22 -7.99
CA MET A 455 -14.50 19.92 -8.68
C MET A 455 -15.29 19.93 -9.99
N ALA A 456 -16.46 20.58 -10.05
CA ALA A 456 -17.20 20.73 -11.31
C ALA A 456 -16.39 21.50 -12.36
N ALA A 457 -15.79 22.64 -11.99
CA ALA A 457 -14.94 23.42 -12.90
C ALA A 457 -13.69 22.63 -13.35
N LEU A 458 -13.14 21.79 -12.48
CA LEU A 458 -12.03 20.91 -12.79
C LEU A 458 -12.46 19.79 -13.76
N PHE A 459 -13.65 19.20 -13.59
CA PHE A 459 -14.19 18.20 -14.51
C PHE A 459 -14.61 18.78 -15.87
N GLU A 460 -14.85 20.09 -15.97
CA GLU A 460 -15.05 20.81 -17.23
C GLU A 460 -13.74 21.17 -17.95
N ASN A 461 -12.59 21.05 -17.28
CA ASN A 461 -11.30 21.37 -17.87
C ASN A 461 -10.80 20.21 -18.77
N ASP A 462 -10.64 20.49 -20.07
CA ASP A 462 -10.21 19.51 -21.08
C ASP A 462 -8.88 18.80 -20.73
N ILE A 463 -7.91 19.51 -20.16
CA ILE A 463 -6.61 18.93 -19.78
C ILE A 463 -6.78 17.97 -18.60
N TYR A 464 -7.62 18.32 -17.64
CA TYR A 464 -7.89 17.45 -16.50
C TYR A 464 -8.71 16.22 -16.89
N GLN A 465 -9.67 16.36 -17.82
CA GLN A 465 -10.40 15.21 -18.37
C GLN A 465 -9.45 14.20 -19.04
N GLN A 466 -8.43 14.67 -19.77
CA GLN A 466 -7.43 13.78 -20.36
C GLN A 466 -6.63 13.02 -19.29
N HIS A 467 -6.32 13.68 -18.18
CA HIS A 467 -5.67 13.05 -17.03
C HIS A 467 -6.57 11.99 -16.40
N LEU A 468 -7.83 12.33 -16.08
CA LEU A 468 -8.81 11.42 -15.50
C LEU A 468 -9.09 10.21 -16.39
N ALA A 469 -9.18 10.39 -17.71
CA ALA A 469 -9.37 9.30 -18.65
C ALA A 469 -8.24 8.26 -18.56
N GLN A 470 -6.99 8.69 -18.35
CA GLN A 470 -5.85 7.78 -18.14
C GLN A 470 -5.87 7.11 -16.76
N ARG A 471 -6.56 7.71 -15.78
CA ARG A 471 -6.80 7.16 -14.43
C ARG A 471 -8.11 6.39 -14.31
N GLY A 472 -8.79 6.10 -15.43
CA GLY A 472 -10.02 5.30 -15.43
C GLY A 472 -11.27 6.04 -14.97
N GLN A 473 -11.32 7.36 -15.16
CA GLN A 473 -12.42 8.23 -14.74
C GLN A 473 -12.72 8.13 -13.24
N GLN A 474 -11.67 8.13 -12.42
CA GLN A 474 -11.78 8.07 -10.97
C GLN A 474 -11.18 9.32 -10.34
N GLN A 475 -11.82 9.82 -9.29
CA GLN A 475 -11.33 10.96 -8.53
C GLN A 475 -11.31 10.64 -7.05
N GLN A 476 -10.14 10.74 -6.44
CA GLN A 476 -9.99 10.72 -4.99
C GLN A 476 -10.16 12.14 -4.46
N ILE A 477 -10.97 12.33 -3.41
CA ILE A 477 -11.13 13.63 -2.74
C ILE A 477 -10.96 13.41 -1.25
N MET A 478 -10.07 14.20 -0.64
CA MET A 478 -9.81 14.10 0.78
C MET A 478 -10.61 15.13 1.57
N ILE A 479 -11.15 14.70 2.71
CA ILE A 479 -11.92 15.54 3.64
C ILE A 479 -11.32 15.48 5.05
N GLY A 480 -10.98 16.64 5.59
CA GLY A 480 -10.35 16.77 6.91
C GLY A 480 -11.36 16.99 8.03
N TYR A 481 -11.47 16.04 8.97
CA TYR A 481 -12.39 16.18 10.12
C TYR A 481 -11.82 17.08 11.23
N SER A 482 -10.54 16.91 11.56
CA SER A 482 -9.90 17.55 12.71
C SER A 482 -9.76 19.05 12.56
N ASP A 483 -9.40 19.53 11.38
CA ASP A 483 -9.21 20.97 11.13
C ASP A 483 -10.54 21.69 10.94
N SER A 484 -11.53 21.05 10.28
CA SER A 484 -12.93 21.52 10.28
C SER A 484 -13.52 21.64 11.68
N ASN A 485 -13.19 20.70 12.59
CA ASN A 485 -13.65 20.76 13.98
C ASN A 485 -13.02 21.93 14.75
N LYS A 486 -11.74 22.25 14.51
CA LYS A 486 -11.06 23.40 15.12
C LYS A 486 -11.62 24.73 14.61
N ASP A 487 -12.00 24.78 13.33
CA ASP A 487 -12.53 25.98 12.65
C ASP A 487 -14.00 26.25 12.99
N GLY A 488 -14.89 25.26 12.80
CA GLY A 488 -16.35 25.44 12.87
C GLY A 488 -17.04 24.90 14.13
N GLY A 489 -16.33 24.13 14.96
CA GLY A 489 -16.92 23.35 16.06
C GLY A 489 -17.60 22.05 15.61
N TYR A 490 -17.66 21.05 16.51
CA TYR A 490 -17.98 19.66 16.16
C TYR A 490 -19.29 19.45 15.38
N LEU A 491 -20.41 20.04 15.82
CA LEU A 491 -21.71 19.82 15.17
C LEU A 491 -21.73 20.43 13.75
N ARG A 492 -21.22 21.65 13.60
CA ARG A 492 -21.18 22.34 12.30
C ARG A 492 -20.26 21.58 11.35
N ALA A 493 -19.06 21.22 11.78
CA ALA A 493 -18.11 20.46 10.98
C ALA A 493 -18.71 19.14 10.44
N ASN A 494 -19.33 18.33 11.31
CA ASN A 494 -19.96 17.07 10.87
C ASN A 494 -21.13 17.28 9.90
N TRP A 495 -21.98 18.30 10.12
CA TRP A 495 -23.06 18.63 9.19
C TRP A 495 -22.52 19.10 7.82
N MET A 496 -21.46 19.91 7.85
CA MET A 496 -20.80 20.41 6.64
C MET A 496 -20.12 19.29 5.85
N LEU A 497 -19.43 18.38 6.53
CA LEU A 497 -18.84 17.18 5.91
C LEU A 497 -19.91 16.31 5.26
N PHE A 498 -21.02 16.04 5.96
CA PHE A 498 -22.14 15.28 5.39
C PHE A 498 -22.71 15.94 4.13
N THR A 499 -22.91 17.26 4.18
CA THR A 499 -23.47 18.03 3.05
C THR A 499 -22.50 18.06 1.86
N ALA A 500 -21.21 18.29 2.13
CA ALA A 500 -20.16 18.32 1.11
C ALA A 500 -20.00 16.96 0.42
N GLN A 501 -19.96 15.86 1.18
CA GLN A 501 -19.86 14.51 0.61
C GLN A 501 -21.01 14.19 -0.35
N ARG A 502 -22.26 14.55 0.02
CA ARG A 502 -23.41 14.36 -0.87
C ARG A 502 -23.33 15.21 -2.12
N ALA A 503 -22.91 16.47 -2.00
CA ALA A 503 -22.76 17.37 -3.14
C ALA A 503 -21.63 16.91 -4.07
N LEU A 504 -20.50 16.47 -3.52
CA LEU A 504 -19.38 15.91 -4.28
C LEU A 504 -19.78 14.63 -5.03
N ALA A 505 -20.54 13.74 -4.39
CA ALA A 505 -21.07 12.55 -5.06
C ALA A 505 -21.96 12.93 -6.24
N GLN A 506 -22.88 13.88 -6.06
CA GLN A 506 -23.75 14.37 -7.14
C GLN A 506 -22.97 15.01 -8.29
N VAL A 507 -21.92 15.79 -7.99
CA VAL A 507 -21.05 16.36 -9.02
C VAL A 507 -20.32 15.25 -9.77
N CYS A 508 -19.69 14.31 -9.06
CA CYS A 508 -18.96 13.22 -9.71
C CYS A 508 -19.89 12.37 -10.61
N ASP A 509 -21.09 12.03 -10.13
CA ASP A 509 -22.11 11.31 -10.92
C ASP A 509 -22.52 12.09 -12.18
N ALA A 510 -22.70 13.41 -12.08
CA ALA A 510 -23.10 14.25 -13.22
C ALA A 510 -22.06 14.30 -14.34
N TYR A 511 -20.77 14.15 -14.02
CA TYR A 511 -19.68 14.10 -14.99
C TYR A 511 -19.20 12.66 -15.29
N GLY A 512 -19.86 11.63 -14.74
CA GLY A 512 -19.48 10.23 -14.95
C GLY A 512 -18.14 9.84 -14.35
N VAL A 513 -17.75 10.50 -13.25
CA VAL A 513 -16.50 10.26 -12.51
C VAL A 513 -16.80 9.40 -11.28
N LYS A 514 -16.05 8.30 -11.09
CA LYS A 514 -16.16 7.46 -9.89
C LYS A 514 -15.46 8.16 -8.71
N LEU A 515 -16.24 8.53 -7.70
CA LEU A 515 -15.73 9.18 -6.48
C LEU A 515 -15.16 8.16 -5.50
N THR A 516 -13.96 8.43 -5.00
CA THR A 516 -13.40 7.81 -3.79
C THR A 516 -13.20 8.90 -2.74
N LEU A 517 -13.85 8.76 -1.59
CA LEU A 517 -13.64 9.66 -0.46
C LEU A 517 -12.48 9.16 0.41
N PHE A 518 -11.47 10.00 0.56
CA PHE A 518 -10.37 9.80 1.52
C PHE A 518 -10.73 10.54 2.80
N HIS A 519 -11.03 9.77 3.85
CA HIS A 519 -11.29 10.30 5.19
C HIS A 519 -9.98 10.51 5.97
N GLY A 520 -9.70 11.76 6.35
CA GLY A 520 -8.51 12.15 7.13
C GLY A 520 -8.66 12.17 8.64
#